data_AF-A0A6J8D6M0-F1
#
_entry.id   AF-A0A6J8D6M0-F1
#
_cell.length_a   1.000
_cell.length_b   1.000
_cell.length_c   1.000
_cell.angle_alpha   90.00
_cell.angle_beta   90.00
_cell.angle_gamma   90.00
#
_symmetry.space_group_name_H-M   'P 1'
#
loop_
_entity.id
_entity.type
_entity.pdbx_description
1 polymer ?
#
loop_
_entity_poly.entity_id
_entity_poly.type
_entity_poly.pdbx_seq_one_letter_code
_entity_poly.pdbx_strand_id
1 'polypeptide(L)'
;MMIHRIWERQKGLFIDNTTSSKAYISTYNGLCVSAADKEAVQILIKGRNRGGFGDETVLLTSVLCSVEMEHNPVEPKLRDKFAYYPLLMVKGLVSLTDGLITWMQSHFDCVITPMMFSAHDLAWMVAMWSGTTTEPVHKSKPVELLYKTPSDCQGIDKITFTIESTDVKDLWDRIHDDKGSEFSSEEVTMFINSLESHFHSLFRVKLSALQLYSVGTSLSYIGDVGRLKIFSADHVLWILRYLTVLSLEHFTQSCS
;
A
#
# COMPACT_ATOMS: atom_id res chain seq x y z
N MET A 1 -13.05 -29.17 -18.56
CA MET A 1 -12.21 -29.96 -17.64
C MET A 1 -12.46 -29.42 -16.24
N MET A 2 -13.37 -30.07 -15.51
CA MET A 2 -13.74 -29.71 -14.13
C MET A 2 -12.57 -30.01 -13.21
N ILE A 3 -12.09 -29.02 -12.47
CA ILE A 3 -11.30 -29.25 -11.26
C ILE A 3 -12.12 -28.69 -10.11
N HIS A 4 -13.04 -29.51 -9.62
CA HIS A 4 -13.77 -29.26 -8.40
C HIS A 4 -13.06 -30.05 -7.28
N ARG A 5 -12.63 -29.33 -6.24
CA ARG A 5 -12.24 -29.79 -4.90
C ARG A 5 -10.84 -30.40 -4.74
N ILE A 6 -10.07 -29.68 -3.91
CA ILE A 6 -9.02 -30.07 -2.96
C ILE A 6 -7.79 -29.18 -3.19
N TRP A 7 -7.80 -27.97 -2.62
CA TRP A 7 -6.57 -27.19 -2.41
C TRP A 7 -5.97 -27.60 -1.06
N GLU A 8 -5.36 -28.78 -1.04
CA GLU A 8 -4.43 -29.16 0.04
C GLU A 8 -3.17 -28.30 -0.06
N ARG A 9 -2.63 -27.88 1.09
CA ARG A 9 -1.38 -27.10 1.24
C ARG A 9 -0.27 -27.63 0.32
N GLN A 10 -0.10 -27.03 -0.86
CA GLN A 10 1.02 -27.35 -1.72
C GLN A 10 2.29 -26.78 -1.05
N LYS A 11 3.19 -27.69 -0.67
CA LYS A 11 4.52 -27.36 -0.16
C LYS A 11 5.46 -27.27 -1.36
N GLY A 12 5.91 -26.06 -1.69
CA GLY A 12 6.98 -25.84 -2.66
C GLY A 12 8.33 -25.74 -1.94
N LEU A 13 9.39 -26.34 -2.49
CA LEU A 13 10.75 -26.06 -2.06
C LEU A 13 11.20 -24.74 -2.70
N PHE A 14 11.53 -23.75 -1.89
CA PHE A 14 12.13 -22.51 -2.37
C PHE A 14 13.63 -22.63 -2.17
N ILE A 15 14.36 -22.87 -3.25
CA ILE A 15 15.82 -23.00 -3.23
C ILE A 15 16.40 -21.63 -3.57
N ASP A 16 16.68 -20.85 -2.52
CA ASP A 16 17.72 -19.82 -2.61
C ASP A 16 19.02 -20.45 -2.11
N ASN A 17 20.14 -20.18 -2.78
CA ASN A 17 21.42 -20.91 -2.68
C ASN A 17 22.06 -20.91 -1.28
N THR A 18 21.40 -20.30 -0.28
CA THR A 18 21.93 -20.14 1.07
C THR A 18 21.11 -20.75 2.21
N THR A 19 19.85 -21.19 2.02
CA THR A 19 19.00 -21.70 3.12
C THR A 19 17.99 -22.74 2.65
N SER A 20 17.81 -23.83 3.41
CA SER A 20 16.71 -24.78 3.17
C SER A 20 15.38 -24.16 3.60
N SER A 21 14.70 -23.52 2.66
CA SER A 21 13.43 -22.82 2.90
C SER A 21 12.29 -23.52 2.16
N LYS A 22 11.09 -23.46 2.75
CA LYS A 22 9.85 -24.01 2.17
C LYS A 22 8.84 -22.89 2.00
N ALA A 23 8.20 -22.86 0.84
CA ALA A 23 7.08 -22.00 0.54
C ALA A 23 5.77 -22.72 0.83
N TYR A 24 4.84 -21.99 1.47
CA TYR A 24 3.50 -22.44 1.79
C TYR A 24 2.51 -21.46 1.17
N ILE A 25 1.57 -21.97 0.39
CA ILE A 25 0.49 -21.18 -0.22
C ILE A 25 -0.82 -21.54 0.47
N SER A 26 -1.60 -20.53 0.85
CA SER A 26 -2.91 -20.70 1.50
C SER A 26 -3.83 -19.52 1.22
N THR A 27 -5.13 -19.72 1.40
CA THR A 27 -6.11 -18.64 1.40
C THR A 27 -5.91 -17.73 2.62
N TYR A 28 -6.02 -16.42 2.42
CA TYR A 28 -6.01 -15.38 3.45
C TYR A 28 -7.40 -14.76 3.54
N ASN A 29 -8.11 -15.10 4.61
CA ASN A 29 -9.50 -14.69 4.78
C ASN A 29 -9.60 -13.26 5.34
N GLY A 30 -10.75 -12.62 5.11
CA GLY A 30 -11.09 -11.32 5.72
C GLY A 30 -10.72 -10.10 4.87
N LEU A 31 -10.24 -10.32 3.64
CA LEU A 31 -10.06 -9.26 2.63
C LEU A 31 -11.11 -9.30 1.51
N CYS A 32 -11.91 -10.37 1.44
CA CYS A 32 -13.04 -10.46 0.53
C CYS A 32 -14.24 -9.71 1.14
N VAL A 33 -14.60 -8.55 0.56
CA VAL A 33 -15.67 -7.69 1.10
C VAL A 33 -16.92 -7.78 0.22
N SER A 34 -16.74 -7.79 -1.10
CA SER A 34 -17.83 -7.89 -2.08
C SER A 34 -17.97 -9.30 -2.64
N ALA A 35 -19.13 -9.61 -3.24
CA ALA A 35 -19.35 -10.87 -3.96
C ALA A 35 -18.48 -11.00 -5.24
N ALA A 36 -17.95 -9.89 -5.74
CA ALA A 36 -17.05 -9.85 -6.89
C ALA A 36 -15.59 -10.12 -6.48
N ASP A 37 -15.25 -9.92 -5.21
CA ASP A 37 -13.90 -10.14 -4.69
C ASP A 37 -13.59 -11.64 -4.63
N LYS A 38 -12.31 -11.96 -4.84
CA LYS A 38 -11.77 -13.29 -4.53
C LYS A 38 -11.03 -13.21 -3.21
N GLU A 39 -11.12 -14.27 -2.41
CA GLU A 39 -10.30 -14.39 -1.20
C GLU A 39 -8.83 -14.21 -1.52
N ALA A 40 -8.12 -13.49 -0.66
CA ALA A 40 -6.70 -13.21 -0.87
C ALA A 40 -5.87 -14.49 -0.79
N VAL A 41 -4.69 -14.48 -1.40
CA VAL A 41 -3.75 -15.60 -1.38
C VAL A 41 -2.52 -15.20 -0.59
N GLN A 42 -2.23 -15.93 0.49
CA GLN A 42 -1.01 -15.77 1.26
C GLN A 42 0.05 -16.76 0.81
N ILE A 43 1.29 -16.27 0.72
CA ILE A 43 2.49 -17.07 0.53
C ILE A 43 3.41 -16.83 1.74
N LEU A 44 3.77 -17.89 2.45
CA LEU A 44 4.73 -17.84 3.55
C LEU A 44 5.98 -18.63 3.15
N ILE A 45 7.15 -18.00 3.27
CA ILE A 45 8.42 -18.72 3.20
C ILE A 45 8.91 -18.92 4.62
N LYS A 46 9.06 -20.18 5.03
CA LYS A 46 9.64 -20.53 6.33
C LYS A 46 10.97 -21.26 6.13
N GLY A 47 11.91 -21.00 7.03
CA GLY A 47 13.21 -21.65 7.01
C GLY A 47 13.86 -21.61 8.38
N ARG A 48 15.03 -22.25 8.47
CA ARG A 48 15.87 -22.24 9.67
C ARG A 48 17.09 -21.37 9.44
N ASN A 49 17.45 -20.56 10.43
CA ASN A 49 18.74 -19.85 10.41
C ASN A 49 19.90 -20.84 10.53
N ARG A 50 21.01 -20.54 9.84
CA ARG A 50 22.23 -21.37 9.83
C ARG A 50 22.80 -21.47 11.25
N GLY A 51 22.59 -22.61 11.93
CA GLY A 51 23.31 -22.93 13.17
C GLY A 51 22.54 -23.58 14.33
N GLY A 52 21.26 -23.92 14.25
CA GLY A 52 20.59 -24.44 15.45
C GLY A 52 19.35 -25.30 15.23
N PHE A 53 19.21 -26.28 16.13
CA PHE A 53 18.03 -27.10 16.40
C PHE A 53 16.82 -26.26 16.85
N GLY A 54 16.30 -25.39 15.98
CA GLY A 54 15.16 -24.50 16.24
C GLY A 54 13.97 -24.74 15.32
N ASP A 55 12.80 -24.23 15.71
CA ASP A 55 11.57 -24.25 14.91
C ASP A 55 11.71 -23.40 13.63
N GLU A 56 10.96 -23.76 12.58
CA GLU A 56 10.92 -23.00 11.33
C GLU A 56 10.33 -21.60 11.59
N THR A 57 11.10 -20.55 11.30
CA THR A 57 10.64 -19.14 11.40
C THR A 57 10.13 -18.63 10.06
N VAL A 58 9.17 -17.70 10.08
CA VAL A 58 8.70 -17.00 8.87
C VAL A 58 9.77 -16.01 8.41
N LEU A 59 10.33 -16.25 7.23
CA LEU A 59 11.34 -15.40 6.60
C LEU A 59 10.73 -14.38 5.64
N LEU A 60 9.59 -14.72 5.04
CA LEU A 60 8.82 -13.85 4.15
C LEU A 60 7.33 -14.14 4.29
N THR A 61 6.54 -13.08 4.36
CA THR A 61 5.09 -13.10 4.21
C THR A 61 4.73 -12.30 2.98
N SER A 62 3.93 -12.90 2.09
CA SER A 62 3.36 -12.22 0.93
C SER A 62 1.86 -12.44 0.88
N VAL A 63 1.11 -11.44 0.43
CA VAL A 63 -0.34 -11.50 0.24
C VAL A 63 -0.69 -10.90 -1.11
N LEU A 64 -1.33 -11.70 -1.96
CA LEU A 64 -2.02 -11.24 -3.16
C LEU A 64 -3.46 -10.92 -2.82
N CYS A 65 -3.96 -9.74 -3.17
CA CYS A 65 -5.33 -9.36 -2.88
C CYS A 65 -5.91 -8.36 -3.89
N SER A 66 -7.24 -8.30 -3.88
CA SER A 66 -8.09 -7.27 -4.47
C SER A 66 -9.14 -6.93 -3.43
N VAL A 67 -9.39 -5.64 -3.14
CA VAL A 67 -10.43 -5.23 -2.20
C VAL A 67 -11.39 -4.28 -2.90
N GLU A 68 -12.68 -4.65 -2.94
CA GLU A 68 -13.75 -3.87 -3.59
C GLU A 68 -13.38 -3.38 -4.99
N MET A 69 -12.94 -4.31 -5.84
CA MET A 69 -12.56 -3.98 -7.21
C MET A 69 -13.81 -3.70 -8.05
N GLU A 70 -14.11 -2.42 -8.30
CA GLU A 70 -15.26 -2.01 -9.12
C GLU A 70 -15.15 -2.49 -10.56
N HIS A 71 -13.95 -2.40 -11.15
CA HIS A 71 -13.69 -2.71 -12.56
C HIS A 71 -12.62 -3.81 -12.68
N ASN A 72 -13.05 -5.03 -13.05
CA ASN A 72 -12.12 -6.12 -13.33
C ASN A 72 -11.65 -6.05 -14.80
N PRO A 73 -10.34 -5.86 -15.08
CA PRO A 73 -9.82 -5.74 -16.43
C PRO A 73 -9.87 -7.07 -17.22
N VAL A 74 -10.07 -8.20 -16.52
CA VAL A 74 -10.23 -9.50 -17.17
C VAL A 74 -11.55 -9.53 -17.94
N GLU A 75 -11.47 -10.02 -19.17
CA GLU A 75 -12.60 -10.17 -20.07
C GLU A 75 -13.74 -10.97 -19.40
N PRO A 76 -15.01 -10.53 -19.45
CA PRO A 76 -16.10 -11.13 -18.67
C PRO A 76 -16.23 -12.65 -18.79
N LYS A 77 -15.94 -13.21 -19.98
CA LYS A 77 -16.00 -14.65 -20.27
C LYS A 77 -14.91 -15.47 -19.55
N LEU A 78 -13.85 -14.82 -19.08
CA LEU A 78 -12.70 -15.44 -18.42
C LEU A 78 -12.74 -15.28 -16.90
N ARG A 79 -13.58 -14.39 -16.35
CA ARG A 79 -13.62 -14.07 -14.91
C ARG A 79 -13.94 -15.26 -14.00
N ASP A 80 -14.65 -16.27 -14.49
CA ASP A 80 -14.91 -17.49 -13.72
C ASP A 80 -13.71 -18.45 -13.66
N LYS A 81 -12.72 -18.24 -14.53
CA LYS A 81 -11.54 -19.11 -14.69
C LYS A 81 -10.25 -18.48 -14.16
N PHE A 82 -10.24 -17.17 -13.96
CA PHE A 82 -9.07 -16.42 -13.54
C PHE A 82 -9.39 -15.54 -12.34
N ALA A 83 -8.53 -15.61 -11.33
CA ALA A 83 -8.49 -14.60 -10.27
C ALA A 83 -7.53 -13.49 -10.70
N TYR A 84 -7.94 -12.24 -10.50
CA TYR A 84 -7.11 -11.07 -10.76
C TYR A 84 -6.78 -10.40 -9.43
N TYR A 85 -5.50 -10.39 -9.06
CA TYR A 85 -4.99 -9.80 -7.83
C TYR A 85 -4.04 -8.67 -8.20
N PRO A 86 -4.50 -7.40 -8.21
CA PRO A 86 -3.67 -6.30 -8.64
C PRO A 86 -2.66 -5.85 -7.58
N LEU A 87 -2.83 -6.27 -6.32
CA LEU A 87 -1.92 -5.94 -5.24
C LEU A 87 -1.13 -7.17 -4.79
N LEU A 88 0.20 -7.00 -4.70
CA LEU A 88 1.11 -7.90 -4.03
C LEU A 88 1.77 -7.16 -2.86
N MET A 89 1.41 -7.51 -1.63
CA MET A 89 2.09 -7.01 -0.43
C MET A 89 3.14 -8.01 0.00
N VAL A 90 4.39 -7.57 0.20
CA VAL A 90 5.49 -8.44 0.64
C VAL A 90 6.20 -7.84 1.84
N LYS A 91 6.44 -8.68 2.86
CA LYS A 91 7.27 -8.38 4.03
C LYS A 91 8.29 -9.50 4.19
N GLY A 92 9.55 -9.22 3.90
CA GLY A 92 10.65 -10.19 3.99
C GLY A 92 12.00 -9.57 3.63
N LEU A 93 13.04 -10.40 3.60
CA LEU A 93 14.36 -10.02 3.09
C LEU A 93 14.29 -9.72 1.59
N VAL A 94 15.03 -8.71 1.14
CA VAL A 94 15.04 -8.26 -0.27
C VAL A 94 15.32 -9.43 -1.23
N SER A 95 16.34 -10.26 -0.95
CA SER A 95 16.68 -11.40 -1.81
C SER A 95 15.54 -12.43 -1.94
N LEU A 96 14.80 -12.70 -0.86
CA LEU A 96 13.65 -13.61 -0.89
C LEU A 96 12.46 -12.99 -1.63
N THR A 97 12.26 -11.68 -1.49
CA THR A 97 11.24 -10.93 -2.23
C THR A 97 11.52 -10.97 -3.73
N ASP A 98 12.76 -10.70 -4.14
CA ASP A 98 13.18 -10.72 -5.55
C ASP A 98 13.03 -12.12 -6.15
N GLY A 99 13.42 -13.16 -5.39
CA GLY A 99 13.24 -14.54 -5.80
C GLY A 99 11.76 -14.95 -5.90
N LEU A 100 10.90 -14.52 -4.97
CA LEU A 100 9.45 -14.74 -5.04
C LEU A 100 8.85 -14.07 -6.29
N ILE A 101 9.17 -12.80 -6.51
CA ILE A 101 8.68 -12.03 -7.67
C ILE A 101 9.14 -12.69 -8.98
N THR A 102 10.42 -13.05 -9.08
CA THR A 102 10.97 -13.72 -10.25
C THR A 102 10.27 -15.06 -10.51
N TRP A 103 10.06 -15.85 -9.46
CA TRP A 103 9.34 -17.12 -9.56
C TRP A 103 7.90 -16.90 -10.05
N MET A 104 7.18 -15.93 -9.49
CA MET A 104 5.81 -15.63 -9.88
C MET A 104 5.71 -15.22 -11.36
N GLN A 105 6.53 -14.25 -11.79
CA GLN A 105 6.53 -13.79 -13.19
C GLN A 105 6.98 -14.87 -14.20
N SER A 106 7.70 -15.89 -13.73
CA SER A 106 8.13 -17.02 -14.59
C SER A 106 7.08 -18.13 -14.71
N HIS A 107 6.14 -18.23 -13.76
CA HIS A 107 5.17 -19.33 -13.68
C HIS A 107 3.72 -18.88 -13.91
N PHE A 108 3.44 -17.58 -13.76
CA PHE A 108 2.15 -16.98 -14.00
C PHE A 108 2.30 -15.91 -15.08
N ASP A 109 1.23 -15.70 -15.84
CA ASP A 109 1.14 -14.63 -16.81
C ASP A 109 0.91 -13.29 -16.08
N CYS A 110 1.97 -12.79 -15.44
CA CYS A 110 1.94 -11.57 -14.66
C CYS A 110 3.26 -10.79 -14.74
N VAL A 111 3.13 -9.49 -14.52
CA VAL A 111 4.25 -8.58 -14.28
C VAL A 111 3.99 -7.92 -12.93
N ILE A 112 5.01 -7.90 -12.08
CA ILE A 112 4.95 -7.33 -10.74
C ILE A 112 5.94 -6.18 -10.71
N THR A 113 5.43 -4.97 -10.52
CA THR A 113 6.22 -3.74 -10.39
C THR A 113 5.94 -3.07 -9.06
N PRO A 114 6.93 -2.34 -8.50
CA PRO A 114 6.66 -1.48 -7.35
C PRO A 114 5.60 -0.43 -7.71
N MET A 115 4.61 -0.26 -6.82
CA MET A 115 3.63 0.80 -6.97
C MET A 115 4.29 2.16 -6.71
N MET A 116 4.26 3.03 -7.71
CA MET A 116 4.76 4.39 -7.60
C MET A 116 3.59 5.33 -7.30
N PHE A 117 3.83 6.36 -6.48
CA PHE A 117 2.81 7.35 -6.13
C PHE A 117 3.28 8.73 -6.55
N SER A 118 2.40 9.47 -7.21
CA SER A 118 2.62 10.89 -7.49
C SER A 118 2.39 11.73 -6.23
N ALA A 119 2.86 12.99 -6.24
CA ALA A 119 2.55 13.93 -5.17
C ALA A 119 1.02 14.14 -5.02
N HIS A 120 0.26 13.98 -6.10
CA HIS A 120 -1.19 14.05 -6.09
C HIS A 120 -1.80 12.86 -5.35
N ASP A 121 -1.38 11.62 -5.64
CA ASP A 121 -1.88 10.43 -4.94
C ASP A 121 -1.58 10.50 -3.44
N LEU A 122 -0.36 10.95 -3.10
CA LEU A 122 0.04 11.16 -1.71
C LEU A 122 -0.79 12.23 -1.01
N ALA A 123 -1.12 13.33 -1.69
CA ALA A 123 -2.02 14.36 -1.17
C ALA A 123 -3.41 13.81 -0.86
N TRP A 124 -3.97 13.03 -1.78
CA TRP A 124 -5.24 12.34 -1.61
C TRP A 124 -5.24 11.40 -0.41
N MET A 125 -4.19 10.60 -0.27
CA MET A 125 -4.01 9.69 0.87
C MET A 125 -4.02 10.44 2.20
N VAL A 126 -3.32 11.56 2.30
CA VAL A 126 -3.33 12.38 3.53
C VAL A 126 -4.70 12.95 3.78
N ALA A 127 -5.34 13.55 2.78
CA ALA A 127 -6.69 14.12 2.92
C ALA A 127 -7.69 13.08 3.42
N MET A 128 -7.78 11.92 2.74
CA MET A 128 -8.66 10.83 3.14
C MET A 128 -8.34 10.36 4.56
N TRP A 129 -7.10 9.96 4.84
CA TRP A 129 -6.74 9.31 6.10
C TRP A 129 -6.62 10.26 7.30
N SER A 130 -6.55 11.56 7.08
CA SER A 130 -6.47 12.55 8.17
C SER A 130 -7.81 12.85 8.83
N GLY A 131 -8.93 12.67 8.11
CA GLY A 131 -10.28 12.83 8.67
C GLY A 131 -10.68 11.73 9.65
N THR A 132 -10.00 10.58 9.62
CA THR A 132 -10.30 9.41 10.45
C THR A 132 -9.43 9.37 11.71
N THR A 133 -9.95 9.89 12.81
CA THR A 133 -9.29 9.73 14.12
C THR A 133 -9.49 8.29 14.60
N THR A 134 -8.40 7.58 14.88
CA THR A 134 -8.48 6.38 15.72
C THR A 134 -8.97 6.81 17.11
N GLU A 135 -9.85 6.02 17.73
CA GLU A 135 -10.50 6.34 19.01
C GLU A 135 -9.56 6.98 20.06
N PRO A 136 -10.10 7.84 20.95
CA PRO A 136 -9.34 8.70 21.87
C PRO A 136 -8.44 7.97 22.90
N VAL A 137 -8.41 6.64 22.89
CA VAL A 137 -7.69 5.81 23.86
C VAL A 137 -6.17 5.82 23.62
N HIS A 138 -5.71 6.19 22.43
CA HIS A 138 -4.28 6.28 22.11
C HIS A 138 -3.92 7.65 21.56
N LYS A 139 -2.77 8.19 21.98
CA LYS A 139 -2.18 9.38 21.34
C LYS A 139 -2.04 9.07 19.85
N SER A 140 -2.87 9.71 19.04
CA SER A 140 -2.85 9.57 17.60
C SER A 140 -1.47 10.00 17.09
N LYS A 141 -0.89 9.22 16.18
CA LYS A 141 0.42 9.56 15.60
C LYS A 141 0.28 10.87 14.81
N PRO A 142 1.31 11.72 14.81
CA PRO A 142 1.28 12.93 14.02
C PRO A 142 1.23 12.57 12.52
N VAL A 143 0.74 13.52 11.73
CA VAL A 143 0.82 13.48 10.28
C VAL A 143 2.20 13.96 9.86
N GLU A 144 2.85 13.23 8.97
CA GLU A 144 4.17 13.54 8.45
C GLU A 144 4.11 13.66 6.92
N LEU A 145 4.57 14.81 6.40
CA LEU A 145 4.76 15.04 4.97
C LEU A 145 6.25 15.13 4.69
N LEU A 146 6.79 14.21 3.89
CA LEU A 146 8.22 14.14 3.59
C LEU A 146 8.47 14.63 2.17
N TYR A 147 9.24 15.71 2.08
CA TYR A 147 9.62 16.36 0.85
C TYR A 147 11.09 16.09 0.54
N LYS A 148 11.39 15.84 -0.72
CA LYS A 148 12.75 15.73 -1.25
C LYS A 148 13.11 17.04 -1.93
N THR A 149 14.31 17.54 -1.65
CA THR A 149 14.79 18.75 -2.29
C THR A 149 15.26 18.48 -3.72
N PRO A 150 15.18 19.48 -4.62
CA PRO A 150 15.80 19.41 -5.93
C PRO A 150 17.31 19.16 -5.86
N SER A 151 17.87 18.44 -6.84
CA SER A 151 19.27 18.00 -6.86
C SER A 151 20.30 19.14 -6.85
N ASP A 152 19.88 20.33 -7.26
CA ASP A 152 20.62 21.58 -7.28
C ASP A 152 20.70 22.28 -5.91
N CYS A 153 19.87 21.86 -4.95
CA CYS A 153 19.90 22.36 -3.59
C CYS A 153 21.03 21.69 -2.80
N GLN A 154 22.07 22.46 -2.42
CA GLN A 154 23.18 21.93 -1.63
C GLN A 154 22.89 22.01 -0.12
N GLY A 155 23.20 20.93 0.60
CA GLY A 155 23.22 20.89 2.07
C GLY A 155 21.93 20.44 2.75
N ILE A 156 20.80 20.37 2.04
CA ILE A 156 19.54 19.81 2.54
C ILE A 156 19.00 18.86 1.50
N ASP A 157 18.88 17.57 1.84
CA ASP A 157 18.35 16.54 0.93
C ASP A 157 16.83 16.33 1.08
N LYS A 158 16.32 16.59 2.28
CA LYS A 158 14.96 16.23 2.70
C LYS A 158 14.42 17.21 3.75
N ILE A 159 13.12 17.45 3.70
CA ILE A 159 12.37 18.18 4.71
C ILE A 159 11.22 17.30 5.19
N THR A 160 11.08 17.16 6.50
CA THR A 160 9.92 16.51 7.12
C THR A 160 9.07 17.56 7.79
N PHE A 161 7.82 17.68 7.36
CA PHE A 161 6.81 18.51 7.99
C PHE A 161 5.89 17.63 8.84
N THR A 162 6.00 17.76 10.16
CA THR A 162 5.21 17.00 11.14
C THR A 162 4.15 17.90 11.77
N ILE A 163 2.90 17.45 11.79
CA ILE A 163 1.74 18.17 12.31
C ILE A 163 0.96 17.26 13.23
N GLU A 164 0.45 17.78 14.35
CA GLU A 164 -0.43 17.03 15.24
C GLU A 164 -1.70 16.60 14.48
N SER A 165 -2.10 15.33 14.63
CA SER A 165 -3.22 14.79 13.85
C SER A 165 -4.55 15.49 14.12
N THR A 166 -4.74 16.05 15.32
CA THR A 166 -5.92 16.83 15.67
C THR A 166 -6.00 18.11 14.85
N ASP A 167 -4.88 18.80 14.65
CA ASP A 167 -4.85 20.06 13.90
C ASP A 167 -5.09 19.81 12.40
N VAL A 168 -4.54 18.69 11.88
CA VAL A 168 -4.79 18.27 10.50
C VAL A 168 -6.26 17.91 10.30
N LYS A 169 -6.85 17.16 11.23
CA LYS A 169 -8.27 16.83 11.18
C LYS A 169 -9.15 18.09 11.24
N ASP A 170 -8.88 18.99 12.18
CA ASP A 170 -9.64 20.24 12.31
C ASP A 170 -9.55 21.10 11.04
N LEU A 171 -8.40 21.09 10.35
CA LEU A 171 -8.26 21.75 9.06
C LEU A 171 -9.07 21.05 7.97
N TRP A 172 -9.00 19.73 7.88
CA TRP A 172 -9.75 18.93 6.91
C TRP A 172 -11.26 19.13 7.08
N ASP A 173 -11.77 19.01 8.31
CA ASP A 173 -13.19 19.17 8.66
C ASP A 173 -13.73 20.59 8.37
N ARG A 174 -12.86 21.59 8.19
CA ARG A 174 -13.24 22.96 7.77
C ARG A 174 -13.28 23.16 6.26
N ILE A 175 -12.56 22.32 5.52
CA ILE A 175 -12.46 22.38 4.06
C ILE A 175 -13.52 21.49 3.43
N HIS A 176 -13.71 20.29 3.99
CA HIS A 176 -14.67 19.34 3.50
C HIS A 176 -16.10 19.77 3.86
N ASP A 177 -16.97 19.88 2.85
CA ASP A 177 -18.40 20.08 3.09
C ASP A 177 -19.08 18.71 3.17
N ASP A 178 -19.48 18.30 4.39
CA ASP A 178 -20.18 17.04 4.69
C ASP A 178 -21.45 16.79 3.82
N LYS A 179 -21.93 17.80 3.08
CA LYS A 179 -23.07 17.68 2.16
C LYS A 179 -22.72 16.99 0.85
N GLY A 180 -21.44 16.96 0.45
CA GLY A 180 -20.95 16.16 -0.67
C GLY A 180 -20.39 14.84 -0.12
N SER A 181 -21.00 13.70 -0.45
CA SER A 181 -20.50 12.38 -0.01
C SER A 181 -19.16 11.99 -0.66
N GLU A 182 -18.65 12.79 -1.57
CA GLU A 182 -17.45 12.53 -2.37
C GLU A 182 -16.42 13.62 -2.13
N PHE A 183 -15.17 13.17 -1.93
CA PHE A 183 -14.00 14.03 -1.86
C PHE A 183 -13.72 14.59 -3.25
N SER A 184 -13.51 15.91 -3.37
CA SER A 184 -13.16 16.58 -4.63
C SER A 184 -11.67 16.89 -4.72
N SER A 185 -11.15 16.96 -5.94
CA SER A 185 -9.76 17.35 -6.19
C SER A 185 -9.47 18.78 -5.71
N GLU A 186 -10.46 19.65 -5.77
CA GLU A 186 -10.40 21.04 -5.30
C GLU A 186 -10.21 21.10 -3.78
N GLU A 187 -10.96 20.31 -3.01
CA GLU A 187 -10.82 20.22 -1.55
C GLU A 187 -9.44 19.70 -1.16
N VAL A 188 -8.98 18.61 -1.78
CA VAL A 188 -7.65 18.04 -1.50
C VAL A 188 -6.54 19.03 -1.83
N THR A 189 -6.67 19.75 -2.95
CA THR A 189 -5.72 20.80 -3.34
C THR A 189 -5.74 21.96 -2.34
N MET A 190 -6.92 22.41 -1.91
CA MET A 190 -7.06 23.47 -0.91
C MET A 190 -6.44 23.05 0.42
N PHE A 191 -6.63 21.80 0.83
CA PHE A 191 -6.10 21.24 2.06
C PHE A 191 -4.57 21.21 2.07
N ILE A 192 -3.93 20.62 1.05
CA ILE A 192 -2.47 20.62 0.95
C ILE A 192 -1.90 22.04 0.84
N ASN A 193 -2.50 22.90 0.02
CA ASN A 193 -2.05 24.29 -0.12
C ASN A 193 -2.15 25.06 1.20
N SER A 194 -3.15 24.77 2.04
CA SER A 194 -3.29 25.39 3.35
C SER A 194 -2.16 24.98 4.30
N LEU A 195 -1.81 23.68 4.32
CA LEU A 195 -0.68 23.16 5.09
C LEU A 195 0.65 23.78 4.63
N GLU A 196 0.90 23.81 3.34
CA GLU A 196 2.13 24.37 2.79
C GLU A 196 2.23 25.89 2.98
N SER A 197 1.11 26.61 2.88
CA SER A 197 1.06 28.05 3.14
C SER A 197 1.34 28.35 4.60
N HIS A 198 0.83 27.55 5.53
CA HIS A 198 1.15 27.67 6.95
C HIS A 198 2.64 27.45 7.20
N PHE A 199 3.23 26.39 6.64
CA PHE A 199 4.67 26.13 6.73
C PHE A 199 5.51 27.30 6.18
N HIS A 200 5.14 27.81 5.00
CA HIS A 200 5.83 28.94 4.38
C HIS A 200 5.73 30.21 5.22
N SER A 201 4.61 30.45 5.92
CA SER A 201 4.45 31.62 6.78
C SER A 201 5.44 31.65 7.94
N LEU A 202 5.80 30.48 8.48
CA LEU A 202 6.70 30.31 9.62
C LEU A 202 8.16 30.21 9.19
N PHE A 203 8.45 29.35 8.20
CA PHE A 203 9.81 28.98 7.84
C PHE A 203 10.33 29.69 6.59
N ARG A 204 9.46 30.38 5.84
CA ARG A 204 9.78 31.02 4.54
C ARG A 204 10.35 30.05 3.49
N VAL A 205 9.97 28.78 3.62
CA VAL A 205 10.32 27.71 2.67
C VAL A 205 9.06 27.32 1.90
N LYS A 206 9.15 27.29 0.57
CA LYS A 206 8.04 26.94 -0.31
C LYS A 206 8.04 25.43 -0.59
N LEU A 207 7.24 24.67 0.16
CA LEU A 207 7.16 23.21 0.03
C LEU A 207 6.65 22.75 -1.35
N SER A 208 5.74 23.50 -1.98
CA SER A 208 5.29 23.26 -3.36
C SER A 208 6.39 23.32 -4.43
N ALA A 209 7.58 23.85 -4.11
CA ALA A 209 8.73 23.80 -5.01
C ALA A 209 9.57 22.51 -4.84
N LEU A 210 9.21 21.66 -3.87
CA LEU A 210 9.86 20.40 -3.55
C LEU A 210 8.99 19.22 -4.00
N GLN A 211 9.54 18.01 -3.98
CA GLN A 211 8.80 16.81 -4.32
C GLN A 211 8.29 16.10 -3.06
N LEU A 212 6.98 16.09 -2.83
CA LEU A 212 6.35 15.20 -1.85
C LEU A 212 6.56 13.74 -2.33
N TYR A 213 7.23 12.93 -1.51
CA TYR A 213 7.57 11.55 -1.89
C TYR A 213 7.11 10.51 -0.86
N SER A 214 6.66 10.95 0.31
CA SER A 214 6.16 10.05 1.35
C SER A 214 5.24 10.79 2.32
N VAL A 215 4.24 10.06 2.82
CA VAL A 215 3.27 10.54 3.80
C VAL A 215 3.09 9.53 4.93
N GLY A 216 2.94 10.03 6.14
CA GLY A 216 2.62 9.25 7.33
C GLY A 216 1.38 9.82 8.02
N THR A 217 0.48 8.96 8.46
CA THR A 217 -0.68 9.31 9.28
C THR A 217 -0.81 8.35 10.45
N SER A 218 -1.82 8.55 11.30
CA SER A 218 -2.21 7.62 12.34
C SER A 218 -2.59 6.24 11.79
N LEU A 219 -3.15 6.19 10.59
CA LEU A 219 -3.60 4.95 9.95
C LEU A 219 -2.49 4.19 9.25
N SER A 220 -1.64 4.89 8.50
CA SER A 220 -0.65 4.25 7.65
C SER A 220 0.53 5.15 7.32
N TYR A 221 1.61 4.55 6.84
CA TYR A 221 2.73 5.23 6.22
C TYR A 221 2.91 4.70 4.81
N ILE A 222 2.96 5.62 3.85
CA ILE A 222 3.31 5.34 2.46
C ILE A 222 4.59 6.09 2.11
N GLY A 223 5.58 5.32 1.71
CA GLY A 223 6.86 5.80 1.21
C GLY A 223 6.94 5.74 -0.31
N ASP A 224 8.03 6.27 -0.83
CA ASP A 224 8.45 6.06 -2.20
C ASP A 224 8.68 4.56 -2.47
N VAL A 225 8.32 4.15 -3.69
CA VAL A 225 8.55 2.79 -4.21
C VAL A 225 7.77 1.71 -3.44
N GLY A 226 6.45 1.86 -3.36
CA GLY A 226 5.54 0.81 -2.86
C GLY A 226 5.68 0.48 -1.37
N ARG A 227 6.39 1.31 -0.59
CA ARG A 227 6.61 1.05 0.84
C ARG A 227 5.36 1.40 1.64
N LEU A 228 4.65 0.38 2.11
CA LEU A 228 3.43 0.52 2.92
C LEU A 228 3.63 -0.01 4.34
N LYS A 229 3.17 0.74 5.33
CA LYS A 229 2.97 0.26 6.71
C LYS A 229 1.56 0.64 7.15
N ILE A 230 0.77 -0.34 7.56
CA ILE A 230 -0.57 -0.10 8.12
C ILE A 230 -0.49 -0.23 9.63
N PHE A 231 -1.00 0.76 10.35
CA PHE A 231 -0.99 0.82 11.81
C PHE A 231 -2.38 0.55 12.40
N SER A 232 -3.46 0.77 11.65
CA SER A 232 -4.83 0.47 12.08
C SER A 232 -5.38 -0.74 11.34
N ALA A 233 -5.71 -1.79 12.10
CA ALA A 233 -6.36 -2.97 11.55
C ALA A 233 -7.79 -2.66 11.05
N ASP A 234 -8.51 -1.79 11.74
CA ASP A 234 -9.90 -1.43 11.41
C ASP A 234 -10.03 -0.73 10.06
N HIS A 235 -8.96 -0.05 9.62
CA HIS A 235 -8.94 0.70 8.37
C HIS A 235 -8.23 -0.04 7.24
N VAL A 236 -7.80 -1.29 7.46
CA VAL A 236 -7.02 -2.05 6.47
C VAL A 236 -7.75 -2.19 5.15
N LEU A 237 -9.06 -2.50 5.18
CA LEU A 237 -9.87 -2.69 3.97
C LEU A 237 -10.00 -1.39 3.18
N TRP A 238 -10.21 -0.27 3.88
CA TRP A 238 -10.33 1.03 3.22
C TRP A 238 -9.02 1.47 2.56
N ILE A 239 -7.89 1.29 3.24
CA ILE A 239 -6.56 1.55 2.66
C ILE A 239 -6.34 0.66 1.43
N LEU A 240 -6.62 -0.64 1.52
CA LEU A 240 -6.40 -1.59 0.42
C LEU A 240 -7.36 -1.37 -0.75
N ARG A 241 -8.60 -0.91 -0.50
CA ARG A 241 -9.53 -0.52 -1.56
C ARG A 241 -8.94 0.61 -2.39
N TYR A 242 -8.44 1.67 -1.73
CA TYR A 242 -7.85 2.79 -2.43
C TYR A 242 -6.61 2.38 -3.25
N LEU A 243 -5.73 1.55 -2.67
CA LEU A 243 -4.59 1.01 -3.42
C LEU A 243 -5.02 0.14 -4.60
N THR A 244 -6.12 -0.60 -4.47
CA THR A 244 -6.70 -1.42 -5.55
C THR A 244 -7.15 -0.51 -6.69
N VAL A 245 -7.85 0.59 -6.41
CA VAL A 245 -8.25 1.57 -7.44
C VAL A 245 -7.02 2.16 -8.15
N LEU A 246 -6.05 2.67 -7.41
CA LEU A 246 -4.83 3.24 -7.99
C LEU A 246 -4.05 2.22 -8.85
N SER A 247 -3.98 0.96 -8.43
CA SER A 247 -3.31 -0.09 -9.21
C SER A 247 -3.96 -0.32 -10.57
N LEU A 248 -5.29 -0.22 -10.66
CA LEU A 248 -6.06 -0.42 -11.89
C LEU A 248 -5.92 0.78 -12.83
N GLU A 249 -5.90 1.99 -12.28
CA GLU A 249 -5.64 3.21 -13.03
C GLU A 249 -4.26 3.18 -13.68
N HIS A 250 -3.22 2.82 -12.92
CA HIS A 250 -1.86 2.65 -13.44
C HIS A 250 -1.76 1.56 -14.51
N PHE A 251 -2.47 0.44 -14.32
CA PHE A 251 -2.50 -0.64 -15.31
C PHE A 251 -3.14 -0.17 -16.62
N THR A 252 -4.23 0.59 -16.54
CA THR A 252 -4.96 1.10 -17.71
C THR A 252 -4.12 2.11 -18.48
N GLN A 253 -3.46 3.04 -17.78
CA GLN A 253 -2.55 4.04 -18.39
C GLN A 253 -1.33 3.39 -19.06
N SER A 254 -0.84 2.26 -18.54
CA SER A 254 0.30 1.55 -19.13
C SER A 254 -0.06 0.77 -20.40
N CYS A 255 -1.34 0.46 -20.61
CA CYS A 255 -1.83 -0.30 -21.76
C CYS A 255 -2.34 0.58 -22.92
N SER A 256 -2.52 1.88 -22.69
CA SER A 256 -2.97 2.88 -23.67
C SER A 256 -1.80 3.60 -24.33
#